data_AF-U4TGU7-F1
#
_entry.id   AF-U4TGU7-F1
#
_cell.length_a   1.000
_cell.length_b   1.000
_cell.length_c   1.000
_cell.angle_alpha   90.00
_cell.angle_beta   90.00
_cell.angle_gamma   90.00
#
_symmetry.space_group_name_H-M   'P 1'
#
loop_
_entity.id
_entity.type
_entity.pdbx_description
1 polymer ?
#
loop_
_entity_poly.entity_id
_entity_poly.type
_entity_poly.pdbx_seq_one_letter_code
_entity_poly.pdbx_strand_id
1 'polypeptide(L)' 'MKNDEQHLATLLSWRNRLTILRILAGPSADLDDVLRIADRKISELVAQHQVNSALDIWN' A
#
# COMPACT_ATOMS: atom_id res chain seq x y z
N MET A 1 1.19 8.67 -13.80
CA MET A 1 0.42 7.49 -14.24
C MET A 1 1.26 6.20 -14.28
N LYS A 2 2.09 5.91 -15.30
CA LYS A 2 2.85 4.62 -15.36
C LYS A 2 3.72 4.33 -14.13
N ASN A 3 4.35 5.37 -13.56
CA ASN A 3 5.21 5.23 -12.39
C ASN A 3 4.41 5.00 -11.09
N ASP A 4 3.28 5.68 -10.95
CA ASP A 4 2.45 5.62 -9.74
C ASP A 4 1.74 4.26 -9.61
N GLU A 5 1.25 3.71 -10.73
CA GLU A 5 0.70 2.35 -10.78
C GLU A 5 1.75 1.29 -10.48
N GLN A 6 2.97 1.42 -11.01
CA GLN A 6 4.08 0.52 -10.69
C GLN A 6 4.51 0.61 -9.22
N HIS A 7 4.54 1.81 -8.66
CA HIS A 7 4.81 2.02 -7.24
C HIS A 7 3.72 1.41 -6.36
N LEU A 8 2.44 1.59 -6.71
CA LEU A 8 1.31 0.99 -5.99
C LEU A 8 1.36 -0.54 -6.04
N ALA A 9 1.61 -1.12 -7.22
CA ALA A 9 1.77 -2.56 -7.38
C ALA A 9 2.94 -3.11 -6.54
N THR A 10 4.04 -2.38 -6.49
CA THR A 10 5.21 -2.73 -5.67
C THR A 10 4.87 -2.72 -4.18
N LEU A 11 4.16 -1.70 -3.70
CA LEU A 11 3.75 -1.59 -2.30
C LEU A 11 2.76 -2.69 -1.89
N LEU A 12 1.79 -3.01 -2.76
CA LEU A 12 0.85 -4.12 -2.54
C LEU A 12 1.57 -5.47 -2.47
N SER A 13 2.56 -5.69 -3.33
CA SER A 13 3.40 -6.89 -3.30
C SER A 13 4.19 -6.99 -1.98
N TRP A 14 4.77 -5.89 -1.50
CA TRP A 14 5.48 -5.86 -0.21
C TRP A 14 4.55 -6.13 0.97
N ARG A 15 3.37 -5.51 0.98
CA ARG A 15 2.35 -5.73 2.01
C ARG A 15 1.92 -7.19 2.08
N ASN A 16 1.71 -7.84 0.94
CA ASN A 16 1.39 -9.28 0.90
C ASN A 16 2.52 -10.15 1.46
N ARG A 17 3.78 -9.84 1.18
CA ARG A 17 4.93 -10.57 1.77
C ARG A 17 4.97 -10.44 3.30
N LEU A 18 4.72 -9.24 3.82
CA LEU A 18 4.65 -9.00 5.27
C LEU A 18 3.50 -9.76 5.92
N THR A 19 2.33 -9.82 5.28
CA THR A 19 1.20 -10.61 5.76
C THR A 19 1.55 -12.09 5.85
N ILE A 20 2.21 -12.65 4.83
CA ILE A 20 2.66 -14.05 4.84
C ILE A 20 3.66 -14.28 5.97
N LEU A 21 4.64 -13.39 6.13
CA LEU A 21 5.61 -13.47 7.23
C LEU A 21 4.90 -13.42 8.60
N ARG A 22 3.89 -12.58 8.76
CA ARG A 22 3.11 -12.48 10.01
C ARG A 22 2.36 -13.77 10.33
N ILE A 23 1.79 -14.42 9.32
CA ILE A 23 1.10 -15.72 9.46
C ILE A 23 2.09 -16.78 9.93
N LEU A 24 3.29 -16.82 9.34
CA LEU A 24 4.31 -17.82 9.63
C LEU A 24 5.03 -17.59 10.96
N ALA A 25 5.28 -16.33 11.33
CA ALA A 25 5.99 -15.97 12.56
C ALA A 25 5.11 -16.09 13.81
N GLY A 26 3.78 -16.15 13.66
CA GLY A 26 2.87 -16.06 14.79
C GLY A 26 2.83 -14.65 15.40
N PRO A 27 2.24 -14.48 16.61
CA PRO A 27 2.05 -13.18 17.26
C PRO A 27 3.33 -12.34 17.33
N SER A 28 3.33 -11.17 16.70
CA SER A 28 4.47 -10.25 16.67
C SER A 28 3.98 -8.81 16.57
N ALA A 29 4.20 -8.04 17.64
CA ALA A 29 3.81 -6.63 17.71
C ALA A 29 4.54 -5.78 16.66
N ASP A 30 5.82 -6.08 16.40
CA ASP A 30 6.61 -5.37 15.39
C ASP A 30 6.04 -5.57 13.99
N LEU A 31 5.68 -6.82 13.62
CA LEU A 31 5.08 -7.10 12.32
C LEU A 31 3.66 -6.52 12.20
N ASP A 32 2.91 -6.47 13.30
CA ASP A 32 1.60 -5.80 13.32
C ASP A 32 1.72 -4.29 13.07
N ASP A 33 2.71 -3.64 13.68
CA ASP A 33 2.98 -2.23 13.46
C ASP A 33 3.46 -1.94 12.03
N VAL A 34 4.32 -2.80 11.48
CA VAL A 34 4.77 -2.68 10.09
C VAL A 34 3.59 -2.82 9.12
N LEU A 35 2.69 -3.77 9.34
CA LEU A 35 1.47 -3.92 8.53
C LEU A 35 0.57 -2.69 8.63
N ARG A 36 0.37 -2.15 9.84
CA ARG A 36 -0.43 -0.93 10.05
C ARG A 36 0.14 0.28 9.31
N ILE A 37 1.46 0.47 9.33
CA ILE A 37 2.13 1.56 8.61
C ILE A 37 1.99 1.36 7.10
N ALA A 38 2.18 0.14 6.61
CA ALA A 38 2.04 -0.18 5.19
C ALA A 38 0.61 0.08 4.69
N ASP A 39 -0.40 -0.39 5.42
CA ASP A 39 -1.81 -0.22 5.06
C ASP A 39 -2.19 1.27 5.04
N ARG A 40 -1.71 2.07 6.00
CA ARG A 40 -1.90 3.53 5.99
C ARG A 40 -1.29 4.18 4.74
N LYS A 41 -0.05 3.82 4.38
CA LYS A 41 0.63 4.42 3.22
C LYS A 41 -0.02 4.04 1.89
N ILE A 42 -0.48 2.80 1.76
CA ILE A 42 -1.23 2.36 0.59
C ILE A 42 -2.53 3.17 0.47
N SER A 43 -3.26 3.35 1.57
CA SER A 43 -4.50 4.14 1.59
C SER A 43 -4.27 5.60 1.19
N GLU A 44 -3.22 6.24 1.72
CA GLU A 44 -2.83 7.62 1.35
C GLU A 44 -2.54 7.74 -0.16
N LEU A 45 -1.80 6.79 -0.73
CA LEU A 45 -1.46 6.80 -2.16
C LEU A 45 -2.66 6.51 -3.06
N VAL A 46 -3.54 5.58 -2.68
CA VAL A 46 -4.77 5.30 -3.43
C VAL A 46 -5.67 6.54 -3.45
N ALA A 47 -5.82 7.22 -2.31
CA ALA A 47 -6.61 8.46 -2.24
C ALA A 47 -6.01 9.55 -3.14
N GLN A 48 -4.69 9.75 -3.12
CA GLN A 48 -4.01 10.70 -4.00
C GLN A 48 -4.21 10.34 -5.49
N HIS A 49 -4.11 9.07 -5.84
CA HIS A 49 -4.29 8.62 -7.22
C HIS A 49 -5.73 8.84 -7.72
N GLN A 50 -6.73 8.57 -6.89
CA GLN A 50 -8.14 8.81 -7.23
C GLN A 50 -8.43 10.31 -7.42
N VAL A 51 -7.86 11.17 -6.57
CA VAL A 51 -7.97 12.64 -6.72
C VAL A 51 -7.30 13.12 -8.00
N ASN A 52 -6.08 12.65 -8.30
CA ASN A 52 -5.37 13.01 -9.53
C ASN A 52 -6.14 12.54 -10.77
N SER A 53 -6.67 11.31 -10.75
CA SER A 53 -7.48 10.79 -11.85
C SER A 53 -8.77 11.59 -12.05
N ALA A 54 -9.38 12.07 -10.96
CA ALA A 54 -10.56 12.93 -11.04
C ALA A 54 -10.21 14.30 -11.65
N LEU A 55 -9.08 14.91 -11.29
CA LEU A 55 -8.62 16.19 -11.84
C LEU A 55 -8.23 16.10 -13.33
N ASP A 56 -7.66 14.98 -13.77
CA ASP A 56 -7.34 14.73 -15.19
C ASP A 56 -8.59 14.67 -16.08
N ILE A 57 -9.77 14.30 -15.56
CA ILE A 57 -11.03 14.30 -16.33
C ILE A 57 -11.52 15.73 -16.63
N TRP A 58 -11.06 16.72 -15.86
CA TRP A 58 -11.47 18.13 -16.00
C TRP A 58 -10.44 19.00 -16.75
N ASN A 59 -9.30 18.45 -17.19
CA ASN A 59 -8.28 19.11 -18.02
C ASN A 59 -8.35 18.66 -19.48
#